data_AF-A0A5N6J2I8-F1
#
_entry.id   AF-A0A5N6J2I8-F1
#
_cell.length_a   1.000
_cell.length_b   1.000
_cell.length_c   1.000
_cell.angle_alpha   90.00
_cell.angle_beta   90.00
_cell.angle_gamma   90.00
#
_symmetry.space_group_name_H-M   'P 1'
#
loop_
_entity.id
_entity.type
_entity.pdbx_description
1 polymer ?
#
loop_
_entity_poly.entity_id
_entity_poly.type
_entity_poly.pdbx_seq_one_letter_code
_entity_poly.pdbx_strand_id
1 'polypeptide(L)'
;MTDQARQLFSEVLVDYQKFNHGGMWIFGDKTGPTVLDAHIVAFTARLIDIHLEELVPPQLQTYAKAIMELPEWETVMQGMPTVWNPSLGPIDQL
;
A
#
# COMPACT_ATOMS: atom_id res chain seq x y z
N MET A 1 9.07 16.80 2.51
CA MET A 1 8.02 15.77 2.70
C MET A 1 8.27 14.54 1.83
N THR A 2 8.59 14.70 0.54
CA THR A 2 8.94 13.58 -0.36
C THR A 2 10.14 12.76 0.10
N ASP A 3 11.15 13.39 0.69
CA ASP A 3 12.35 12.68 1.17
C ASP A 3 12.07 11.71 2.32
N GLN A 4 11.13 12.07 3.21
CA GLN A 4 10.72 11.19 4.30
C GLN A 4 9.97 9.96 3.77
N ALA A 5 9.13 10.13 2.75
CA ALA A 5 8.46 9.00 2.11
C ALA A 5 9.49 8.06 1.44
N ARG A 6 10.46 8.61 0.70
CA ARG A 6 11.53 7.81 0.08
C ARG A 6 12.37 7.07 1.13
N GLN A 7 12.67 7.71 2.26
CA GLN A 7 13.39 7.08 3.36
C GLN A 7 12.59 5.91 3.97
N LEU A 8 11.31 6.13 4.27
CA LEU A 8 10.42 5.08 4.78
C LEU A 8 10.39 3.87 3.85
N PHE A 9 10.16 4.07 2.55
CA PHE A 9 10.11 2.94 1.62
C PHE A 9 11.46 2.26 1.43
N SER A 10 12.56 3.00 1.54
CA SER A 10 13.90 2.41 1.51
C SER A 10 14.14 1.48 2.70
N GLU A 11 13.72 1.87 3.90
CA GLU A 11 13.81 1.05 5.10
C GLU A 11 12.93 -0.20 5.00
N VAL A 12 11.69 -0.04 4.55
CA VAL A 12 10.75 -1.15 4.33
C VAL A 12 11.27 -2.11 3.26
N LEU A 13 11.89 -1.60 2.20
CA LEU A 13 12.47 -2.43 1.15
C LEU A 13 13.61 -3.32 1.68
N VAL A 14 14.41 -2.82 2.62
CA VAL A 14 15.46 -3.61 3.30
C VAL A 14 14.83 -4.77 4.06
N ASP A 15 13.78 -4.51 4.85
CA ASP A 15 13.08 -5.56 5.58
C ASP A 15 12.39 -6.56 4.64
N TYR A 16 11.71 -6.06 3.60
CA TYR A 16 11.08 -6.89 2.57
C TYR A 16 12.08 -7.84 1.93
N GLN A 17 13.22 -7.34 1.45
CA GLN A 17 14.26 -8.16 0.82
C GLN A 17 14.86 -9.18 1.79
N LYS A 18 14.96 -8.82 3.08
CA LYS A 18 15.54 -9.67 4.11
C LYS A 18 14.63 -10.80 4.54
N PHE A 19 13.32 -10.58 4.63
CA PHE A 19 12.40 -11.49 5.32
C PHE A 19 11.30 -12.10 4.45
N ASN A 20 10.87 -11.44 3.36
CA ASN A 20 9.75 -11.92 2.55
C ASN A 20 10.02 -13.32 1.94
N HIS A 21 11.25 -13.55 1.48
CA HIS A 21 11.72 -14.83 0.89
C HIS A 21 10.77 -15.43 -0.17
N GLY A 22 10.06 -14.59 -0.94
CA GLY A 22 9.11 -15.02 -1.97
C GLY A 22 7.68 -15.26 -1.47
N GLY A 23 7.38 -14.91 -0.22
CA GLY A 23 6.02 -14.89 0.31
C GLY A 23 5.22 -13.66 -0.13
N MET A 24 4.02 -13.51 0.43
CA MET A 24 3.15 -12.37 0.20
C MET A 24 3.49 -11.19 1.12
N TRP A 25 3.74 -11.45 2.41
CA TRP A 25 3.87 -10.39 3.43
C TRP A 25 5.31 -9.90 3.62
N ILE A 26 5.48 -8.68 4.13
CA ILE A 26 6.82 -8.06 4.31
C ILE A 26 7.77 -8.96 5.11
N PHE A 27 7.27 -9.57 6.19
CA PHE A 27 8.05 -10.47 7.06
C PHE A 27 7.84 -11.96 6.74
N GLY A 28 7.31 -12.26 5.55
CA GLY A 28 7.08 -13.61 5.05
C GLY A 28 5.81 -14.28 5.58
N ASP A 29 5.35 -15.32 4.87
CA ASP A 29 4.03 -15.94 5.10
C ASP A 29 3.88 -16.67 6.42
N LYS A 30 4.99 -17.14 6.98
CA LYS A 30 4.99 -17.74 8.32
C LYS A 30 4.63 -16.72 9.40
N THR A 31 5.03 -15.45 9.22
CA THR A 31 4.68 -14.35 10.12
C THR A 31 3.27 -13.86 9.86
N GLY A 32 2.86 -13.86 8.58
CA GLY A 32 1.57 -13.34 8.15
C GLY A 32 1.56 -11.81 8.03
N PRO A 33 0.37 -11.20 7.78
CA PRO A 33 0.24 -9.76 7.65
C PRO A 33 0.51 -9.07 9.00
N THR A 34 1.19 -7.93 8.94
CA THR A 34 1.48 -7.09 10.10
C THR A 34 0.87 -5.70 9.95
N VAL A 35 0.90 -4.91 11.04
CA VAL A 35 0.50 -3.50 11.00
C VAL A 35 1.32 -2.72 9.98
N LEU A 36 2.58 -3.11 9.73
CA LEU A 36 3.41 -2.48 8.72
C LEU A 36 2.82 -2.69 7.32
N ASP A 37 2.39 -3.91 6.98
CA ASP A 37 1.74 -4.21 5.70
C ASP A 37 0.51 -3.31 5.50
N ALA A 38 -0.35 -3.19 6.52
CA ALA A 38 -1.55 -2.35 6.46
C ALA A 38 -1.23 -0.88 6.15
N HIS A 39 -0.14 -0.33 6.72
CA HIS A 39 0.25 1.06 6.47
C HIS A 39 0.92 1.24 5.10
N ILE A 40 1.81 0.32 4.72
CA ILE A 40 2.58 0.42 3.47
C ILE A 40 1.69 0.22 2.26
N VAL A 41 0.75 -0.71 2.31
CA VAL A 41 -0.20 -0.93 1.22
C VAL A 41 -1.12 0.28 1.06
N ALA A 42 -1.77 0.75 2.14
CA ALA A 42 -2.66 1.90 2.07
C ALA A 42 -1.93 3.18 1.64
N PHE A 43 -0.71 3.41 2.12
CA PHE A 43 0.07 4.57 1.71
C PHE A 43 0.51 4.48 0.24
N THR A 44 0.92 3.30 -0.23
CA THR A 44 1.25 3.07 -1.64
C THR A 44 0.02 3.30 -2.53
N ALA A 45 -1.15 2.78 -2.16
CA ALA A 45 -2.40 3.01 -2.87
C ALA A 45 -2.73 4.51 -2.96
N ARG A 46 -2.57 5.26 -1.86
CA ARG A 46 -2.74 6.72 -1.87
C ARG A 46 -1.80 7.43 -2.82
N LEU A 47 -0.53 7.02 -2.86
CA LEU A 47 0.45 7.62 -3.77
C LEU A 47 0.11 7.32 -5.24
N ILE A 48 -0.37 6.11 -5.55
CA ILE A 48 -0.86 5.75 -6.88
C ILE A 48 -2.06 6.63 -7.27
N ASP A 49 -3.05 6.79 -6.37
CA ASP A 49 -4.25 7.59 -6.65
C ASP A 49 -3.96 9.06 -6.94
N ILE A 50 -2.85 9.59 -6.42
CA ILE A 50 -2.43 10.99 -6.63
C ILE A 50 -1.25 11.14 -7.61
N HIS A 51 -0.91 10.08 -8.34
CA HIS A 51 0.15 10.06 -9.36
C HIS A 51 1.55 10.40 -8.80
N LEU A 52 1.88 9.86 -7.62
CA LEU A 52 3.17 9.96 -6.95
C LEU A 52 3.82 8.59 -6.69
N GLU A 53 3.46 7.57 -7.47
CA GLU A 53 3.99 6.22 -7.31
C GLU A 53 5.51 6.12 -7.54
N GLU A 54 6.15 7.10 -8.20
CA GLU A 54 7.60 7.17 -8.38
C GLU A 54 8.36 7.41 -7.06
N LEU A 55 7.65 7.74 -5.99
CA LEU A 55 8.20 7.76 -4.63
C LEU A 55 8.41 6.36 -4.06
N VAL A 56 7.73 5.35 -4.61
CA VAL A 56 7.71 3.96 -4.13
C VAL A 56 8.64 3.09 -4.98
N PRO A 57 9.56 2.32 -4.36
CA PRO A 57 10.38 1.34 -5.09
C PRO A 57 9.51 0.35 -5.88
N PRO A 58 9.91 -0.04 -7.12
CA PRO A 58 9.10 -0.91 -7.97
C PRO A 58 8.66 -2.23 -7.32
N GLN A 59 9.52 -2.83 -6.49
CA GLN A 59 9.20 -4.07 -5.76
C GLN A 59 8.03 -3.88 -4.79
N LEU A 60 8.00 -2.75 -4.08
CA LEU A 60 6.94 -2.42 -3.13
C LEU A 60 5.66 -1.99 -3.85
N GLN A 61 5.75 -1.41 -5.05
CA GLN A 61 4.57 -1.18 -5.89
C GLN A 61 3.92 -2.49 -6.33
N THR A 62 4.71 -3.45 -6.81
CA THR A 62 4.22 -4.78 -7.20
C THR A 62 3.60 -5.52 -6.01
N TYR A 63 4.27 -5.49 -4.87
CA TYR A 63 3.78 -6.05 -3.61
C TYR A 63 2.43 -5.44 -3.20
N ALA A 64 2.31 -4.10 -3.19
CA ALA A 64 1.06 -3.45 -2.79
C ALA A 64 -0.08 -3.78 -3.75
N LYS A 65 0.17 -3.78 -5.07
CA LYS A 65 -0.82 -4.16 -6.09
C LYS A 65 -1.32 -5.59 -5.89
N ALA A 66 -0.43 -6.54 -5.61
CA ALA A 66 -0.81 -7.93 -5.34
C ALA A 66 -1.72 -8.05 -4.11
N ILE A 67 -1.50 -7.26 -3.07
CA ILE A 67 -2.39 -7.23 -1.89
C ILE A 67 -3.73 -6.55 -2.21
N MET A 68 -3.71 -5.48 -3.02
CA MET A 68 -4.92 -4.78 -3.45
C MET A 68 -5.84 -5.65 -4.32
N GLU A 69 -5.31 -6.72 -4.92
CA GLU A 69 -6.09 -7.72 -5.67
C GLU A 69 -6.76 -8.77 -4.76
N LEU A 70 -6.48 -8.76 -3.45
CA LEU A 70 -7.09 -9.71 -2.52
C LEU A 70 -8.56 -9.36 -2.20
N PRO A 71 -9.41 -10.36 -1.92
CA PRO A 71 -10.82 -10.14 -1.58
C PRO A 71 -11.03 -9.20 -0.38
N GLU A 72 -10.11 -9.20 0.58
CA GLU A 72 -10.16 -8.33 1.76
C GLU A 72 -10.05 -6.85 1.39
N TRP A 73 -9.19 -6.52 0.42
CA TRP A 73 -9.07 -5.16 -0.09
C TRP A 73 -10.36 -4.72 -0.76
N GLU A 74 -10.90 -5.54 -1.65
CA GLU A 74 -12.16 -5.24 -2.35
C GLU A 74 -13.34 -5.13 -1.37
N THR A 75 -13.39 -5.97 -0.34
CA THR A 75 -14.44 -5.91 0.69
C THR A 75 -14.45 -4.56 1.42
N VAL A 76 -13.27 -4.01 1.71
CA VAL A 76 -13.12 -2.75 2.44
C VAL A 76 -13.26 -1.54 1.52
N MET A 77 -12.63 -1.57 0.35
CA MET A 77 -12.54 -0.43 -0.55
C MET A 77 -13.72 -0.34 -1.52
N GLN A 78 -14.36 -1.46 -1.88
CA GLN A 78 -15.50 -1.52 -2.81
C GLN A 78 -15.24 -0.76 -4.13
N GLY A 79 -14.04 -0.91 -4.70
CA GLY A 79 -13.59 -0.18 -5.88
C GLY A 79 -13.35 1.33 -5.70
N MET A 80 -13.47 1.87 -4.49
CA MET A 80 -13.31 3.30 -4.22
C MET A 80 -11.82 3.69 -4.15
N PRO A 81 -11.43 4.87 -4.66
CA PRO A 81 -10.09 5.39 -4.45
C PRO A 81 -9.88 5.77 -2.99
N THR A 82 -8.62 5.82 -2.56
CA THR A 82 -8.26 6.29 -1.23
C THR A 82 -8.47 7.80 -1.08
N VAL A 83 -8.57 8.55 -2.17
CA VAL A 83 -8.80 10.00 -2.18
C VAL A 83 -10.28 10.27 -2.41
N TRP A 84 -10.89 11.05 -1.52
CA TRP A 84 -12.25 11.51 -1.77
C TRP A 84 -12.30 12.39 -3.01
N ASN A 85 -13.30 12.19 -3.86
CA ASN A 85 -13.61 13.11 -4.95
C ASN A 85 -15.12 13.41 -5.00
N PRO A 86 -15.56 14.54 -5.59
CA PRO A 86 -16.96 14.92 -5.60
C PRO A 86 -17.91 13.93 -6.28
N SER A 87 -17.42 13.05 -7.17
CA SER A 87 -18.25 12.02 -7.80
C SER A 87 -18.64 10.89 -6.83
N LEU A 88 -18.04 10.86 -5.63
CA LEU A 88 -18.36 9.90 -4.57
C LEU A 88 -19.53 10.35 -3.69
N GLY A 89 -20.13 11.51 -3.99
CA GLY A 89 -21.21 12.10 -3.21
C GLY A 89 -20.73 13.20 -2.26
N PRO A 90 -21.65 14.01 -1.72
CA PRO A 90 -21.31 15.17 -0.94
C PRO A 90 -20.83 14.77 0.48
N ILE A 91 -19.84 15.51 1.00
CA ILE A 91 -19.14 15.19 2.26
C ILE A 91 -20.08 15.24 3.48
N ASP A 92 -21.15 16.02 3.40
CA ASP A 92 -22.14 16.21 4.46
C ASP A 92 -23.19 15.08 4.55
N GLN A 93 -23.09 14.07 3.69
CA GLN A 93 -24.01 12.92 3.66
C GLN A 93 -23.31 11.57 3.93
N LEU A 94 -22.02 11.59 4.29
CA LEU A 94 -21.23 10.42 4.73
C LEU A 94 -21.19 10.28 6.25
#